data_AF-A0A1G0GRM3-F1
#
_entry.id   AF-A0A1G0GRM3-F1
#
_cell.length_a   1.000
_cell.length_b   1.000
_cell.length_c   1.000
_cell.angle_alpha   90.00
_cell.angle_beta   90.00
_cell.angle_gamma   90.00
#
_symmetry.space_group_name_H-M   'P 1'
#
loop_
_entity.id
_entity.type
_entity.pdbx_description
1 polymer ?
#
loop_
_entity_poly.entity_id
_entity_poly.type
_entity_poly.pdbx_seq_one_letter_code
_entity_poly.pdbx_strand_id
1 'polypeptide(L)'
;MKLMRLFCGCFACATMISSAFAVQFVVKNNLPASNACINGGNSVTFFVGSSQQTVPPGSSSTAMSADLSQLPGLGIQVNNWYWIQPPAVPPQKSPQNPDNSGEQFAINNNCVITGKSAAWFGKGIQTDLIANISAAMSSGTCVITVASNSYTKAVTPNCCAPPTFSTNVCTGPYGATQTGQQWPPS
;
A
#
# COMPACT_ATOMS: atom_id res chain seq x y z
N MET A 1 -12.98 -9.82 -74.17
CA MET A 1 -11.92 -9.95 -73.15
C MET A 1 -12.32 -9.17 -71.91
N LYS A 2 -11.79 -9.59 -70.76
CA LYS A 2 -12.31 -9.45 -69.40
C LYS A 2 -12.62 -8.02 -68.92
N LEU A 3 -13.77 -7.90 -68.27
CA LEU A 3 -14.16 -6.80 -67.39
C LEU A 3 -13.42 -6.97 -66.05
N MET A 4 -12.54 -6.03 -65.70
CA MET A 4 -11.77 -6.05 -64.45
C MET A 4 -12.39 -5.04 -63.48
N ARG A 5 -13.06 -5.54 -62.43
CA ARG A 5 -13.59 -4.72 -61.33
C ARG A 5 -12.52 -4.57 -60.25
N LEU A 6 -12.13 -3.34 -59.98
CA LEU A 6 -11.23 -2.96 -58.90
C LEU A 6 -12.08 -2.85 -57.60
N PHE A 7 -11.92 -3.81 -56.68
CA PHE A 7 -12.48 -3.69 -55.33
C PHE A 7 -11.47 -2.93 -54.46
N CYS A 8 -11.81 -1.69 -54.10
CA CYS A 8 -11.12 -0.93 -53.07
C CYS A 8 -11.64 -1.42 -51.70
N GLY A 9 -10.87 -2.29 -51.04
CA GLY A 9 -11.17 -2.74 -49.68
C GLY A 9 -10.79 -1.68 -48.66
N CYS A 10 -11.78 -0.98 -48.09
CA CYS A 10 -11.59 -0.17 -46.89
C CYS A 10 -11.20 -1.09 -45.73
N PHE A 11 -9.92 -1.11 -45.38
CA PHE A 11 -9.43 -1.63 -44.12
C PHE A 11 -9.81 -0.65 -43.01
N ALA A 12 -11.00 -0.82 -42.44
CA ALA A 12 -11.39 -0.12 -41.23
C ALA A 12 -10.58 -0.71 -40.07
N CYS A 13 -9.44 -0.07 -39.76
CA CYS A 13 -8.71 -0.30 -38.53
C CYS A 13 -9.59 0.20 -37.37
N ALA A 14 -10.33 -0.72 -36.75
CA ALA A 14 -11.07 -0.43 -35.53
C ALA A 14 -10.06 -0.20 -34.41
N THR A 15 -9.74 1.07 -34.15
CA THR A 15 -9.07 1.49 -32.93
C THR A 15 -9.99 1.11 -31.76
N MET A 16 -9.66 0.02 -31.07
CA MET A 16 -10.26 -0.27 -29.77
C MET A 16 -9.85 0.87 -28.83
N ILE A 17 -10.76 1.80 -28.61
CA ILE A 17 -10.65 2.78 -27.53
C ILE A 17 -10.77 1.95 -26.26
N SER A 18 -9.64 1.61 -25.65
CA SER A 18 -9.59 1.06 -24.30
C SER A 18 -10.09 2.13 -23.36
N SER A 19 -11.40 2.14 -23.10
CA SER A 19 -11.98 2.89 -21.99
C SER A 19 -11.17 2.53 -20.74
N ALA A 20 -10.58 3.51 -20.06
CA ALA A 20 -10.02 3.27 -18.73
C ALA A 20 -11.14 2.74 -17.84
N PHE A 21 -11.08 1.45 -17.48
CA PHE A 21 -12.15 0.79 -16.73
C PHE A 21 -11.89 1.02 -15.25
N ALA A 22 -12.53 2.05 -14.71
CA ALA A 22 -12.50 2.32 -13.28
C ALA A 22 -13.25 1.21 -12.51
N VAL A 23 -12.62 0.63 -11.49
CA VAL A 23 -13.22 -0.33 -10.57
C VAL A 23 -13.76 0.42 -9.36
N GLN A 24 -14.99 0.09 -8.91
CA GLN A 24 -15.47 0.55 -7.61
C GLN A 24 -14.79 -0.29 -6.52
N PHE A 25 -14.16 0.36 -5.55
CA PHE A 25 -13.42 -0.31 -4.50
C PHE A 25 -13.59 0.31 -3.12
N VAL A 26 -13.31 -0.48 -2.09
CA VAL A 26 -13.17 -0.06 -0.70
C VAL A 26 -11.90 -0.67 -0.09
N VAL A 27 -11.27 0.06 0.82
CA VAL A 27 -10.15 -0.45 1.62
C VAL A 27 -10.67 -0.79 3.01
N LYS A 28 -10.57 -2.07 3.39
CA LYS A 28 -10.94 -2.58 4.71
C LYS A 28 -9.69 -2.74 5.56
N ASN A 29 -9.62 -1.98 6.65
CA ASN A 29 -8.57 -2.09 7.63
C ASN A 29 -8.96 -3.11 8.72
N ASN A 30 -8.50 -4.35 8.56
CA ASN A 30 -8.68 -5.43 9.54
C ASN A 30 -7.54 -5.51 10.56
N LEU A 31 -6.66 -4.51 10.62
CA LEU A 31 -5.62 -4.49 11.64
C LEU A 31 -6.25 -4.21 13.02
N PRO A 32 -5.73 -4.83 14.08
CA PRO A 32 -6.15 -4.50 15.43
C PRO A 32 -5.70 -3.08 15.78
N ALA A 33 -6.51 -2.36 16.54
CA ALA A 33 -6.05 -1.10 17.12
C ALA A 33 -4.77 -1.33 17.93
N SER A 34 -3.80 -0.44 17.75
CA SER A 34 -2.57 -0.45 18.54
C SER A 34 -2.52 0.82 19.38
N ASN A 35 -2.39 0.66 20.69
CA ASN A 35 -2.06 1.74 21.60
C ASN A 35 -0.55 1.83 21.88
N ALA A 36 0.25 1.00 21.19
CA ALA A 36 1.69 0.97 21.42
C ALA A 36 2.28 2.38 21.24
N CYS A 37 1.88 3.08 20.17
CA CYS A 37 2.47 4.34 19.76
C CYS A 37 1.40 5.43 19.65
N ILE A 38 1.57 6.57 20.33
CA ILE A 38 0.58 7.68 20.33
C ILE A 38 0.33 8.28 18.93
N ASN A 39 1.35 8.25 18.06
CA ASN A 39 1.28 8.67 16.65
C ASN A 39 1.25 7.47 15.68
N GLY A 40 1.18 6.25 16.22
CA GLY A 40 0.89 5.04 15.46
C GLY A 40 -0.51 4.56 15.81
N GLY A 41 -0.88 3.40 15.31
CA GLY A 41 -2.20 2.86 15.66
C GLY A 41 -2.74 1.83 14.71
N ASN A 42 -1.95 1.39 13.73
CA ASN A 42 -2.40 0.53 12.64
C ASN A 42 -3.56 1.14 11.83
N SER A 43 -3.67 2.47 11.78
CA SER A 43 -4.50 3.10 10.75
C SER A 43 -3.85 2.86 9.39
N VAL A 44 -4.67 2.77 8.34
CA VAL A 44 -4.21 2.55 6.97
C VAL A 44 -4.47 3.80 6.17
N THR A 45 -3.43 4.45 5.66
CA THR A 45 -3.59 5.46 4.62
C THR A 45 -3.45 4.76 3.27
N PHE A 46 -4.38 5.02 2.35
CA PHE A 46 -4.23 4.57 0.98
C PHE A 46 -4.26 5.75 0.01
N PHE A 47 -3.62 5.56 -1.15
CA PHE A 47 -3.38 6.60 -2.15
C PHE A 47 -3.83 6.10 -3.52
N VAL A 48 -4.53 6.95 -4.27
CA VAL A 48 -4.88 6.72 -5.67
C VAL A 48 -4.73 8.03 -6.43
N GLY A 49 -3.73 8.09 -7.32
CA GLY A 49 -3.33 9.34 -7.95
C GLY A 49 -2.92 10.38 -6.89
N SER A 50 -3.55 11.55 -6.89
CA SER A 50 -3.35 12.60 -5.90
C SER A 50 -4.29 12.53 -4.68
N SER A 51 -5.21 11.57 -4.66
CA SER A 51 -6.18 11.40 -3.57
C SER A 51 -5.63 10.45 -2.51
N GLN A 52 -5.96 10.73 -1.25
CA GLN A 52 -5.66 9.84 -0.13
C GLN A 52 -6.82 9.78 0.86
N GLN A 53 -6.96 8.65 1.55
CA GLN A 53 -7.84 8.53 2.72
C GLN A 53 -7.15 7.70 3.80
N THR A 54 -7.42 8.03 5.07
CA THR A 54 -6.97 7.25 6.23
C THR A 54 -8.14 6.48 6.84
N VAL A 55 -7.99 5.17 6.96
CA VAL A 55 -8.97 4.24 7.50
C VAL A 55 -8.54 3.81 8.91
N PRO A 56 -9.33 4.10 9.96
CA PRO A 56 -9.05 3.63 11.31
C PRO A 56 -9.03 2.10 11.41
N PRO A 57 -8.36 1.53 12.43
CA PRO A 57 -8.41 0.09 12.71
C PRO A 57 -9.84 -0.44 12.84
N GLY A 58 -10.09 -1.64 12.31
CA GLY A 58 -11.40 -2.29 12.33
C GLY A 58 -12.48 -1.62 11.47
N SER A 59 -12.13 -0.63 10.65
CA SER A 59 -13.07 0.15 9.84
C SER A 59 -12.85 -0.07 8.34
N SER A 60 -13.70 0.54 7.51
CA SER A 60 -13.57 0.55 6.04
C SER A 60 -13.60 1.97 5.51
N SER A 61 -12.95 2.20 4.37
CA SER A 61 -13.04 3.46 3.65
C SER A 61 -14.45 3.70 3.09
N THR A 62 -14.70 4.92 2.63
CA THR A 62 -15.81 5.14 1.68
C THR A 62 -15.50 4.45 0.35
N ALA A 63 -16.52 4.07 -0.40
CA ALA A 63 -16.33 3.55 -1.75
C ALA A 63 -15.72 4.62 -2.66
N MET A 64 -14.76 4.19 -3.49
CA MET A 64 -14.08 5.01 -4.49
C MET A 64 -14.13 4.33 -5.85
N SER A 65 -13.85 5.07 -6.92
CA SER A 65 -13.77 4.52 -8.28
C SER A 65 -12.49 5.01 -8.94
N ALA A 66 -11.66 4.08 -9.43
CA ALA A 66 -10.42 4.39 -10.14
C ALA A 66 -9.95 3.22 -10.99
N ASP A 67 -9.13 3.49 -12.01
CA ASP A 67 -8.39 2.45 -12.71
C ASP A 67 -7.14 2.08 -11.89
N LEU A 68 -7.12 0.86 -11.37
CA LEU A 68 -6.03 0.31 -10.57
C LEU A 68 -5.21 -0.73 -11.35
N SER A 69 -5.49 -0.96 -12.64
CA SER A 69 -4.97 -2.10 -13.40
C SER A 69 -3.47 -2.03 -13.70
N GLN A 70 -2.87 -0.86 -13.54
CA GLN A 70 -1.46 -0.55 -13.81
C GLN A 70 -0.83 0.13 -12.60
N LEU A 71 0.49 -0.02 -12.42
CA LEU A 71 1.21 0.76 -11.42
C LEU A 71 1.24 2.26 -11.79
N PRO A 72 1.16 3.19 -10.82
CA PRO A 72 1.30 2.98 -9.39
C PRO A 72 0.08 2.35 -8.71
N GLY A 73 -1.07 2.29 -9.39
CA GLY A 73 -2.28 1.63 -8.88
C GLY A 73 -2.73 2.19 -7.54
N LEU A 74 -2.95 1.29 -6.57
CA LEU A 74 -3.31 1.60 -5.20
C LEU A 74 -2.07 1.59 -4.30
N GLY A 75 -1.76 2.71 -3.68
CA GLY A 75 -0.78 2.78 -2.60
C GLY A 75 -1.39 2.45 -1.25
N ILE A 76 -0.74 1.61 -0.45
CA ILE A 76 -1.16 1.27 0.91
C ILE A 76 0.00 1.50 1.87
N GLN A 77 -0.28 2.28 2.91
CA GLN A 77 0.61 2.61 4.01
C GLN A 77 -0.07 2.25 5.33
N VAL A 78 0.53 1.32 6.10
CA VAL A 78 0.16 1.12 7.51
C VAL A 78 0.93 2.13 8.34
N ASN A 79 0.20 2.99 9.05
CA ASN A 79 0.74 4.04 9.89
C ASN A 79 1.16 3.47 11.25
N ASN A 80 2.45 3.19 11.36
CA ASN A 80 3.11 2.75 12.58
C ASN A 80 4.63 2.95 12.47
N TRP A 81 5.35 2.85 13.59
CA TRP A 81 6.79 3.10 13.63
C TRP A 81 7.58 1.81 13.40
N TYR A 82 7.89 1.52 12.14
CA TYR A 82 8.70 0.37 11.75
C TYR A 82 10.14 0.78 11.44
N TRP A 83 11.10 -0.01 11.89
CA TRP A 83 12.49 0.20 11.52
C TRP A 83 12.72 -0.20 10.06
N ILE A 84 13.30 0.66 9.24
CA ILE A 84 13.64 0.33 7.84
C ILE A 84 15.12 -0.07 7.68
N GLN A 85 15.98 0.37 8.60
CA GLN A 85 17.43 0.12 8.60
C GLN A 85 18.02 0.20 10.03
N PRO A 86 19.20 -0.39 10.29
CA PRO A 86 19.86 -0.28 11.58
C PRO A 86 20.12 1.18 12.01
N PRO A 87 20.10 1.51 13.33
CA PRO A 87 20.24 2.84 13.91
C PRO A 87 21.65 3.43 13.76
N ALA A 88 22.54 2.73 13.06
CA ALA A 88 23.88 3.21 12.70
C ALA A 88 23.83 4.37 11.68
N VAL A 89 22.69 4.60 11.02
CA VAL A 89 22.40 5.86 10.34
C VAL A 89 21.69 6.75 11.37
N PRO A 90 22.26 7.89 11.80
CA PRO A 90 21.52 8.81 12.66
C PRO A 90 20.16 9.08 12.01
N PRO A 91 19.07 9.15 12.78
CA PRO A 91 17.71 9.40 12.25
C PRO A 91 17.68 10.76 11.53
N GLN A 92 18.17 10.76 10.30
CA GLN A 92 18.41 11.90 9.44
C GLN A 92 17.28 11.97 8.42
N LYS A 93 17.02 13.20 7.98
CA LYS A 93 15.87 13.70 7.21
C LYS A 93 15.41 12.87 6.00
N SER A 94 16.19 11.89 5.51
CA SER A 94 15.76 10.97 4.45
C SER A 94 16.74 9.79 4.30
N PRO A 95 16.28 8.52 4.32
CA PRO A 95 14.92 8.11 4.67
C PRO A 95 14.67 8.25 6.17
N GLN A 96 13.44 8.62 6.52
CA GLN A 96 12.98 8.65 7.91
C GLN A 96 13.12 7.24 8.52
N ASN A 97 13.60 7.13 9.76
CA ASN A 97 13.80 5.83 10.41
C ASN A 97 13.67 5.97 11.93
N PRO A 98 12.71 5.29 12.59
CA PRO A 98 11.64 4.47 11.99
C PRO A 98 10.64 5.29 11.15
N ASP A 99 9.86 4.62 10.31
CA ASP A 99 8.85 5.22 9.44
C ASP A 99 7.63 4.29 9.27
N ASN A 100 6.58 4.81 8.63
CA ASN A 100 5.43 4.03 8.19
C ASN A 100 5.84 2.99 7.13
N SER A 101 4.99 2.00 6.91
CA SER A 101 5.15 1.10 5.76
C SER A 101 4.63 1.75 4.47
N GLY A 102 5.00 1.22 3.31
CA GLY A 102 4.43 1.68 2.04
C GLY A 102 4.68 0.70 0.91
N GLU A 103 3.64 0.46 0.10
CA GLU A 103 3.72 -0.38 -1.10
C GLU A 103 2.62 -0.01 -2.09
N GLN A 104 2.88 -0.25 -3.37
CA GLN A 104 1.95 -0.03 -4.48
C GLN A 104 1.42 -1.36 -5.02
N PHE A 105 0.14 -1.40 -5.38
CA PHE A 105 -0.54 -2.58 -5.90
C PHE A 105 -1.29 -2.26 -7.19
N ALA A 106 -1.02 -3.03 -8.24
CA ALA A 106 -1.89 -3.09 -9.41
C ALA A 106 -2.98 -4.15 -9.16
N ILE A 107 -4.24 -3.79 -9.42
CA ILE A 107 -5.43 -4.61 -9.19
C ILE A 107 -6.29 -4.59 -10.46
N ASN A 108 -6.55 -5.76 -11.02
CA ASN A 108 -7.36 -5.87 -12.24
C ASN A 108 -8.88 -5.74 -11.93
N ASN A 109 -9.68 -5.72 -13.00
CA ASN A 109 -11.14 -5.60 -12.93
C ASN A 109 -11.86 -6.77 -12.23
N ASN A 110 -11.20 -7.92 -12.07
CA ASN A 110 -11.71 -9.05 -11.31
C ASN A 110 -11.36 -8.94 -9.81
N CYS A 111 -10.83 -7.78 -9.38
CA CYS A 111 -10.35 -7.52 -8.04
C CYS A 111 -9.25 -8.50 -7.60
N VAL A 112 -8.31 -8.78 -8.51
CA VAL A 112 -7.13 -9.61 -8.24
C VAL A 112 -5.89 -8.73 -8.30
N ILE A 113 -5.02 -8.84 -7.29
CA ILE A 113 -3.70 -8.18 -7.29
C ILE A 113 -2.86 -8.82 -8.39
N THR A 114 -2.44 -8.03 -9.38
CA THR A 114 -1.66 -8.48 -10.54
C THR A 114 -0.22 -8.00 -10.54
N GLY A 115 0.11 -7.03 -9.69
CA GLY A 115 1.46 -6.50 -9.59
C GLY A 115 1.67 -5.77 -8.27
N LYS A 116 2.94 -5.70 -7.86
CA LYS A 116 3.37 -4.94 -6.69
C LYS A 116 4.67 -4.21 -6.98
N SER A 117 4.87 -3.07 -6.33
CA SER A 117 6.16 -2.37 -6.30
C SER A 117 6.33 -1.65 -4.98
N ALA A 118 7.57 -1.34 -4.59
CA ALA A 118 7.82 -0.47 -3.44
C ALA A 118 7.05 0.85 -3.56
N ALA A 119 6.83 1.53 -2.42
CA ALA A 119 6.22 2.86 -2.43
C ALA A 119 6.97 3.80 -3.38
N TRP A 120 6.22 4.53 -4.23
CA TRP A 120 6.83 5.51 -5.14
C TRP A 120 7.23 6.81 -4.43
N PHE A 121 6.62 7.07 -3.27
CA PHE A 121 6.94 8.18 -2.38
C PHE A 121 7.19 7.65 -0.98
N GLY A 122 8.17 8.22 -0.28
CA GLY A 122 8.67 7.67 0.98
C GLY A 122 9.64 6.50 0.75
N LYS A 123 10.27 6.06 1.84
CA LYS A 123 11.23 4.94 1.85
C LYS A 123 10.95 4.00 3.04
N GLY A 124 9.66 3.83 3.34
CA GLY A 124 9.15 2.94 4.37
C GLY A 124 9.41 1.46 4.07
N ILE A 125 9.18 0.60 5.06
CA ILE A 125 9.20 -0.85 4.84
C ILE A 125 8.03 -1.26 3.94
N GLN A 126 8.20 -2.29 3.11
CA GLN A 126 7.09 -2.81 2.30
C GLN A 126 5.93 -3.26 3.17
N THR A 127 4.72 -2.92 2.75
CA THR A 127 3.50 -3.17 3.52
C THR A 127 3.19 -4.66 3.61
N ASP A 128 3.44 -5.43 2.55
CA ASP A 128 3.21 -6.88 2.52
C ASP A 128 4.10 -7.68 3.50
N LEU A 129 5.21 -7.11 3.95
CA LEU A 129 6.06 -7.70 5.00
C LEU A 129 5.40 -7.62 6.39
N ILE A 130 4.63 -6.56 6.66
CA ILE A 130 4.03 -6.29 7.98
C ILE A 130 2.53 -6.52 8.05
N ALA A 131 1.88 -6.77 6.91
CA ALA A 131 0.46 -7.03 6.83
C ALA A 131 0.16 -7.95 5.65
N ASN A 132 -0.90 -8.75 5.78
CA ASN A 132 -1.45 -9.51 4.67
C ASN A 132 -2.35 -8.59 3.84
N ILE A 133 -1.98 -8.36 2.58
CA ILE A 133 -2.79 -7.60 1.62
C ILE A 133 -3.51 -8.58 0.70
N SER A 134 -4.83 -8.40 0.57
CA SER A 134 -5.65 -9.21 -0.33
C SER A 134 -6.71 -8.35 -1.02
N ALA A 135 -7.18 -8.79 -2.18
CA ALA A 135 -8.27 -8.17 -2.91
C ALA A 135 -9.25 -9.25 -3.34
N ALA A 136 -10.54 -9.00 -3.18
CA ALA A 136 -11.61 -9.89 -3.62
C ALA A 136 -12.87 -9.11 -3.98
N MET A 137 -13.57 -9.57 -5.02
CA MET A 137 -14.86 -8.99 -5.41
C MET A 137 -15.94 -9.39 -4.40
N SER A 138 -16.68 -8.42 -3.87
CA SER A 138 -17.81 -8.64 -2.96
C SER A 138 -18.98 -7.75 -3.35
N SER A 139 -20.10 -8.36 -3.76
CA SER A 139 -21.33 -7.64 -4.16
C SER A 139 -21.10 -6.56 -5.22
N GLY A 140 -20.19 -6.80 -6.18
CA GLY A 140 -19.85 -5.86 -7.25
C GLY A 140 -18.83 -4.78 -6.88
N THR A 141 -18.34 -4.76 -5.64
CA THR A 141 -17.29 -3.86 -5.16
C THR A 141 -16.00 -4.64 -4.93
N CYS A 142 -14.88 -4.10 -5.40
CA CYS A 142 -13.57 -4.65 -5.08
C CYS A 142 -13.19 -4.31 -3.63
N VAL A 143 -13.09 -5.32 -2.76
CA VAL A 143 -12.71 -5.14 -1.36
C VAL A 143 -11.24 -5.46 -1.21
N ILE A 144 -10.42 -4.43 -0.97
CA ILE A 144 -9.01 -4.59 -0.61
C ILE A 144 -8.94 -4.70 0.91
N THR A 145 -8.43 -5.80 1.42
CA THR A 145 -8.30 -6.05 2.86
C THR A 145 -6.84 -5.98 3.30
N VAL A 146 -6.57 -5.14 4.28
CA VAL A 146 -5.30 -5.07 5.02
C VAL A 146 -5.49 -5.80 6.35
N ALA A 147 -4.88 -6.96 6.51
CA ALA A 147 -5.04 -7.82 7.69
C ALA A 147 -3.71 -8.07 8.40
N SER A 148 -3.77 -8.39 9.70
CA SER A 148 -2.56 -8.60 10.48
C SER A 148 -1.82 -9.88 10.05
N ASN A 149 -0.49 -9.84 10.11
CA ASN A 149 0.39 -11.00 10.08
C ASN A 149 1.24 -11.03 11.37
N SER A 150 2.26 -11.88 11.42
CA SER A 150 3.13 -12.00 12.59
C SER A 150 3.92 -10.72 12.90
N TYR A 151 4.22 -9.90 11.89
CA TYR A 151 5.03 -8.69 11.96
C TYR A 151 4.22 -7.39 12.11
N THR A 152 2.89 -7.42 12.10
CA THR A 152 2.06 -6.20 12.23
C THR A 152 2.38 -5.37 13.46
N LYS A 153 2.74 -6.04 14.57
CA LYS A 153 3.10 -5.40 15.85
C LYS A 153 4.61 -5.23 16.04
N ALA A 154 5.40 -5.47 14.99
CA ALA A 154 6.85 -5.40 15.00
C ALA A 154 7.38 -3.95 14.99
N VAL A 155 6.85 -3.10 15.86
CA VAL A 155 7.15 -1.67 15.93
C VAL A 155 8.34 -1.39 16.85
N THR A 156 8.85 -0.17 16.80
CA THR A 156 9.98 0.27 17.63
C THR A 156 9.72 0.11 19.13
N PRO A 157 10.75 -0.23 19.94
CA PRO A 157 10.64 -0.26 21.39
C PRO A 157 10.14 1.07 21.95
N ASN A 158 9.21 1.02 22.91
CA ASN A 158 8.58 2.20 23.54
C ASN A 158 7.99 3.23 22.55
N CYS A 159 7.77 2.83 21.30
CA CYS A 159 7.24 3.70 20.26
C CYS A 159 7.96 5.03 20.12
N CYS A 160 9.28 4.93 20.22
CA CYS A 160 10.16 6.02 19.90
C CYS A 160 10.00 6.42 18.42
N ALA A 161 10.34 7.67 18.12
CA ALA A 161 10.30 8.23 16.77
C ALA A 161 11.63 8.92 16.43
N PRO A 162 11.84 9.37 15.19
CA PRO A 162 12.99 10.21 14.85
C PRO A 162 13.00 11.52 15.66
N PRO A 163 14.18 12.13 15.93
CA PRO A 163 14.33 13.32 16.78
C PRO A 163 13.51 14.52 16.34
N THR A 164 13.21 14.61 15.04
CA THR A 164 12.42 15.72 14.47
C THR A 164 10.93 15.63 14.80
N PHE A 165 10.44 14.49 15.30
CA PHE A 165 9.01 14.24 15.52
C PHE A 165 8.64 13.93 16.98
N SER A 166 9.62 13.73 17.87
CA SER A 166 9.35 13.34 19.25
C SER A 166 10.51 13.64 20.18
N THR A 167 10.20 13.88 21.45
CA THR A 167 11.17 13.90 22.55
C THR A 167 11.60 12.49 22.97
N ASN A 168 10.82 11.46 22.64
CA ASN A 168 11.17 10.05 22.80
C ASN A 168 11.87 9.54 21.53
N VAL A 169 13.18 9.80 21.44
CA VAL A 169 14.01 9.46 20.29
C VAL A 169 14.44 8.00 20.33
N CYS A 170 14.40 7.31 19.18
CA CYS A 170 14.88 5.93 19.14
C CYS A 170 16.40 5.83 19.32
N THR A 171 16.83 5.11 20.37
CA THR A 171 18.25 4.91 20.72
C THR A 171 18.75 3.46 20.55
N GLY A 172 17.85 2.53 20.18
CA GLY A 172 18.16 1.11 19.94
C GLY A 172 17.45 0.15 20.91
N PRO A 173 17.70 -1.18 20.80
CA PRO A 173 18.37 -1.86 19.69
C PRO A 173 17.44 -2.06 18.49
N TYR A 174 18.03 -2.06 17.29
CA TYR A 174 17.36 -2.55 16.08
C TYR A 174 17.33 -4.06 16.07
N GLY A 175 16.34 -4.61 15.38
CA GLY A 175 16.13 -6.06 15.37
C GLY A 175 15.32 -6.59 16.55
N ALA A 176 15.01 -5.75 17.54
CA ALA A 176 14.11 -6.08 18.63
C ALA A 176 12.81 -5.29 18.49
N THR A 177 11.73 -6.02 18.24
CA THR A 177 10.38 -5.44 18.23
C THR A 177 9.78 -5.53 19.63
N GLN A 178 8.72 -4.76 19.90
CA GLN A 178 7.96 -4.94 21.16
C GLN A 178 7.41 -6.36 21.35
N THR A 179 7.28 -7.12 20.26
CA THR A 179 6.80 -8.51 20.26
C THR A 179 7.90 -9.55 20.28
N GLY A 180 9.17 -9.16 20.39
CA GLY A 180 10.31 -10.08 20.40
C GLY A 180 10.56 -10.79 19.07
N GLN A 181 9.94 -10.35 17.98
CA GLN A 181 10.23 -10.87 16.66
C GLN A 181 11.57 -10.35 16.17
N GLN A 182 12.36 -11.23 15.56
CA GLN A 182 13.57 -10.81 14.86
C GLN A 182 13.19 -9.91 13.69
N TRP A 183 13.85 -8.76 13.61
CA TRP A 183 13.58 -7.74 12.60
C TRP A 183 14.83 -7.36 11.79
N PRO A 184 14.73 -7.10 10.48
CA PRO A 184 13.53 -7.24 9.64
C PRO A 184 13.15 -8.72 9.43
N PRO A 185 11.96 -9.01 8.86
CA PRO A 185 11.64 -10.37 8.41
C PRO A 185 12.78 -10.91 7.51
N SER A 186 13.21 -12.15 7.76
CA SER A 186 14.22 -12.85 6.95
C SER A 186 13.64 -13.39 5.65
#